data_AF-A0A2H9Q5Z1-F1
#
_entry.id   AF-A0A2H9Q5Z1-F1
#
_cell.length_a   1.000
_cell.length_b   1.000
_cell.length_c   1.000
_cell.angle_alpha   90.00
_cell.angle_beta   90.00
_cell.angle_gamma   90.00
#
_symmetry.space_group_name_H-M   'P 1'
#
loop_
_entity.id
_entity.type
_entity.pdbx_description
1 polymer ?
#
loop_
_entity_poly.entity_id
_entity_poly.type
_entity_poly.pdbx_seq_one_letter_code
_entity_poly.pdbx_strand_id
1 'polypeptide(L)'
;MTVENKTEKEAKGANTETMLLAGVALVFLIGAAYMAYSIMTPNEVVLNGLHIRSAGDARQGIKTVLADPVIRIEEHTTALNSTQTSGVAMMGAEVAYALASRGKMVYVYEIVDDGSKIGCDENTSFCSNPQIVISGSGCDCLKVDGRIEIEGGQAFMVNNSVIVRGLIGMALSG
;
A
#
# COMPACT_ATOMS: atom_id res chain seq x y z
N MET A 1 -7.25 -42.98 72.34
CA MET A 1 -8.03 -43.28 71.12
C MET A 1 -9.03 -42.14 71.01
N THR A 2 -8.98 -41.20 70.05
CA THR A 2 -8.45 -41.27 68.69
C THR A 2 -8.02 -39.84 68.31
N VAL A 3 -6.80 -39.70 67.80
CA VAL A 3 -6.23 -38.44 67.31
C VAL A 3 -6.82 -38.14 65.94
N GLU A 4 -7.04 -36.85 65.69
CA GLU A 4 -7.36 -36.23 64.40
C GLU A 4 -6.70 -36.90 63.21
N ASN A 5 -7.40 -36.93 62.06
CA ASN A 5 -6.68 -36.57 60.85
C ASN A 5 -7.48 -35.62 59.97
N LYS A 6 -6.82 -34.49 59.73
CA LYS A 6 -7.20 -33.33 58.95
C LYS A 6 -6.97 -33.65 57.47
N THR A 7 -7.82 -33.06 56.62
CA THR A 7 -7.56 -32.62 55.24
C THR A 7 -7.17 -33.66 54.18
N GLU A 8 -8.09 -33.91 53.24
CA GLU A 8 -7.92 -33.82 51.78
C GLU A 8 -9.31 -34.15 51.18
N LYS A 9 -9.91 -33.43 50.26
CA LYS A 9 -9.44 -32.35 49.39
C LYS A 9 -10.69 -31.67 48.82
N GLU A 10 -10.73 -30.35 48.93
CA GLU A 10 -11.59 -29.49 48.13
C GLU A 10 -11.32 -29.74 46.65
N ALA A 11 -12.29 -30.26 45.91
CA ALA A 11 -12.22 -30.28 44.45
C ALA A 11 -13.60 -30.54 43.85
N LYS A 12 -14.42 -29.49 43.70
CA LYS A 12 -15.43 -29.34 42.62
C LYS A 12 -16.31 -28.14 42.92
N GLY A 13 -15.85 -26.96 42.53
CA GLY A 13 -16.68 -25.76 42.54
C GLY A 13 -16.05 -24.64 41.73
N ALA A 14 -14.72 -24.53 41.75
CA ALA A 14 -13.98 -23.45 41.10
C ALA A 14 -13.67 -23.68 39.60
N ASN A 15 -14.23 -24.71 38.95
CA ASN A 15 -13.74 -25.12 37.62
C ASN A 15 -14.69 -24.78 36.47
N THR A 16 -16.00 -24.75 36.68
CA THR A 16 -16.93 -24.60 35.56
C THR A 16 -17.10 -23.14 35.14
N GLU A 17 -17.31 -22.23 36.09
CA GLU A 17 -17.47 -20.79 35.80
C GLU A 17 -16.17 -20.16 35.30
N THR A 18 -15.03 -20.55 35.86
CA THR A 18 -13.71 -20.07 35.45
C THR A 18 -13.30 -20.62 34.08
N MET A 19 -13.66 -21.87 33.75
CA MET A 19 -13.50 -22.39 32.38
C MET A 19 -14.47 -21.73 31.39
N LEU A 20 -15.70 -21.41 31.81
CA LEU A 20 -16.65 -20.69 30.97
C LEU A 20 -16.16 -19.27 30.68
N LEU A 21 -15.69 -18.56 31.70
CA LEU A 21 -15.12 -17.21 31.56
C LEU A 21 -13.87 -17.23 30.68
N ALA A 22 -12.97 -18.20 30.88
CA ALA A 22 -11.78 -18.37 30.05
C ALA A 22 -12.15 -18.70 28.60
N GLY A 23 -13.16 -19.54 28.37
CA GLY A 23 -13.68 -19.87 27.05
C GLY A 23 -14.29 -18.65 26.34
N VAL A 24 -15.11 -17.87 27.03
CA VAL A 24 -15.69 -16.63 26.49
C VAL A 24 -14.60 -15.60 26.19
N ALA A 25 -13.65 -15.40 27.10
CA ALA A 25 -12.53 -14.48 26.89
C ALA A 25 -11.66 -14.90 25.68
N LEU A 26 -11.42 -16.21 25.49
CA LEU A 26 -10.68 -16.72 24.34
C LEU A 26 -11.42 -16.47 23.02
N VAL A 27 -12.74 -16.70 22.98
CA VAL A 27 -13.57 -16.43 21.80
C VAL A 27 -13.57 -14.93 21.46
N PHE A 28 -13.65 -14.06 22.48
CA PHE A 28 -13.54 -12.61 22.29
C PHE A 28 -12.17 -12.19 21.75
N LEU A 29 -11.07 -12.76 22.26
CA LEU A 29 -9.72 -12.45 21.79
C LEU A 29 -9.50 -12.94 20.36
N ILE A 30 -9.98 -14.13 20.00
CA ILE A 30 -9.93 -14.64 18.63
C ILE A 30 -10.79 -13.77 17.70
N GLY A 31 -11.98 -13.36 18.13
CA GLY A 31 -12.84 -12.47 17.37
C GLY A 31 -12.20 -11.09 17.15
N ALA A 32 -11.60 -10.51 18.18
CA ALA A 32 -10.89 -9.24 18.08
C ALA A 32 -9.64 -9.35 17.18
N ALA A 33 -8.89 -10.45 17.28
CA ALA A 33 -7.74 -10.71 16.41
C ALA A 33 -8.17 -10.93 14.95
N TYR A 34 -9.27 -11.63 14.70
CA TYR A 34 -9.81 -11.83 13.36
C TYR A 34 -10.31 -10.52 12.76
N MET A 35 -11.03 -9.70 13.54
CA MET A 35 -11.45 -8.37 13.07
C MET A 35 -10.24 -7.47 12.80
N ALA A 36 -9.24 -7.45 13.69
CA ALA A 36 -8.00 -6.72 13.46
C ALA A 36 -7.27 -7.21 12.18
N TYR A 37 -7.18 -8.53 11.98
CA TYR A 37 -6.58 -9.12 10.78
C TYR A 37 -7.33 -8.74 9.50
N SER A 38 -8.66 -8.80 9.52
CA SER A 38 -9.50 -8.44 8.36
C SER A 38 -9.43 -6.95 8.00
N ILE A 39 -9.14 -6.09 8.97
CA ILE A 39 -8.92 -4.65 8.77
C ILE A 39 -7.49 -4.40 8.23
N MET A 40 -6.53 -5.25 8.61
CA MET A 40 -5.11 -5.07 8.27
C MET A 40 -4.70 -5.68 6.93
N THR A 41 -5.45 -6.63 6.36
CA THR A 41 -5.13 -7.20 5.05
C THR A 41 -5.63 -6.28 3.93
N PRO A 42 -4.76 -5.64 3.14
CA PRO A 42 -5.21 -4.83 2.00
C PRO A 42 -5.94 -5.71 1.00
N ASN A 43 -7.03 -5.18 0.44
CA ASN A 43 -7.75 -5.82 -0.65
C ASN A 43 -6.86 -5.84 -1.89
N GLU A 44 -6.58 -7.03 -2.41
CA GLU A 44 -5.86 -7.21 -3.67
C GLU A 44 -6.86 -7.47 -4.80
N VAL A 45 -6.79 -6.66 -5.86
CA VAL A 45 -7.59 -6.79 -7.07
C VAL A 45 -6.65 -6.98 -8.25
N VAL A 46 -6.91 -7.98 -9.10
CA VAL A 46 -6.14 -8.19 -10.33
C VAL A 46 -6.91 -7.64 -11.52
N LEU A 47 -6.34 -6.64 -12.21
CA LEU A 47 -6.92 -6.01 -13.39
C LEU A 47 -6.00 -6.23 -14.59
N ASN A 48 -6.39 -7.08 -15.54
CA ASN A 48 -5.57 -7.39 -16.72
C ASN A 48 -4.11 -7.82 -16.37
N GLY A 49 -3.93 -8.54 -15.26
CA GLY A 49 -2.61 -8.95 -14.76
C GLY A 49 -1.90 -7.92 -13.88
N LEU A 50 -2.43 -6.70 -13.75
CA LEU A 50 -1.95 -5.71 -12.78
C LEU A 50 -2.51 -6.03 -11.40
N HIS A 51 -1.63 -6.30 -10.44
CA HIS A 51 -1.99 -6.45 -9.04
C HIS A 51 -2.18 -5.06 -8.41
N ILE A 52 -3.37 -4.79 -7.88
CA ILE A 52 -3.72 -3.53 -7.22
C ILE A 52 -3.99 -3.82 -5.74
N ARG A 53 -3.26 -3.19 -4.84
CA ARG A 53 -3.42 -3.33 -3.39
C ARG A 53 -3.95 -2.05 -2.77
N SER A 54 -5.03 -2.14 -2.01
CA SER A 54 -5.67 -0.97 -1.38
C SER A 54 -6.37 -1.37 -0.08
N ALA A 55 -6.34 -0.52 0.94
CA ALA A 55 -7.10 -0.75 2.18
C ALA A 55 -8.63 -0.68 1.96
N GLY A 56 -9.08 -0.08 0.86
CA GLY A 56 -10.51 0.07 0.51
C GLY A 56 -10.75 0.10 -1.00
N ASP A 57 -11.77 0.84 -1.44
CA ASP A 57 -12.04 1.04 -2.87
C ASP A 57 -10.84 1.74 -3.54
N ALA A 58 -10.11 1.00 -4.38
CA ALA A 58 -8.92 1.50 -5.06
C ALA A 58 -9.22 2.69 -5.98
N ARG A 59 -10.38 2.71 -6.67
CA ARG A 59 -10.76 3.82 -7.55
C ARG A 59 -10.98 5.08 -6.73
N GLN A 60 -11.68 4.98 -5.60
CA GLN A 60 -11.90 6.11 -4.71
C GLN A 60 -10.61 6.57 -4.03
N GLY A 61 -9.73 5.63 -3.66
CA GLY A 61 -8.39 5.93 -3.15
C GLY A 61 -7.56 6.74 -4.15
N ILE A 62 -7.50 6.30 -5.41
CA ILE A 62 -6.78 7.01 -6.48
C ILE A 62 -7.37 8.41 -6.68
N LYS A 63 -8.70 8.56 -6.73
CA LYS A 63 -9.36 9.87 -6.82
C LYS A 63 -8.95 10.79 -5.67
N THR A 64 -8.87 10.25 -4.47
CA THR A 64 -8.53 11.00 -3.25
C THR A 64 -7.08 11.47 -3.29
N VAL A 65 -6.14 10.57 -3.61
CA VAL A 65 -4.71 10.90 -3.76
C VAL A 65 -4.49 11.96 -4.85
N LEU A 66 -5.24 11.85 -5.95
CA LEU A 66 -5.12 12.74 -7.11
C LEU A 66 -6.09 13.93 -7.08
N ALA A 67 -6.65 14.27 -5.92
CA ALA A 67 -7.55 15.41 -5.78
C ALA A 67 -6.84 16.74 -6.06
N ASP A 68 -5.58 16.86 -5.66
CA ASP A 68 -4.74 18.06 -5.84
C ASP A 68 -4.60 18.41 -7.35
N PRO A 69 -4.77 19.69 -7.75
CA PRO A 69 -4.48 20.12 -9.12
C PRO A 69 -3.00 19.99 -9.49
N VAL A 70 -2.09 19.98 -8.51
CA VAL A 70 -0.65 19.82 -8.67
C VAL A 70 -0.22 18.45 -8.18
N ILE A 71 0.32 17.64 -9.09
CA ILE A 71 0.74 16.27 -8.81
C ILE A 71 2.26 16.17 -8.94
N ARG A 72 2.88 15.58 -7.92
CA ARG A 72 4.30 15.26 -7.86
C ARG A 72 4.49 13.76 -8.04
N ILE A 73 5.31 13.40 -9.03
CA ILE A 73 5.75 12.04 -9.32
C ILE A 73 7.21 11.92 -8.92
N GLU A 74 7.49 10.97 -8.04
CA GLU A 74 8.82 10.59 -7.61
C GLU A 74 9.23 9.29 -8.31
N GLU A 75 10.32 9.31 -9.06
CA GLU A 75 10.87 8.13 -9.75
C GLU A 75 12.11 7.64 -9.02
N HIS A 76 12.16 6.37 -8.63
CA HIS A 76 13.33 5.75 -8.00
C HIS A 76 14.11 4.94 -9.04
N THR A 77 15.37 5.28 -9.24
CA THR A 77 16.21 4.70 -10.28
C THR A 77 17.52 4.20 -9.69
N THR A 78 17.95 3.03 -10.16
CA THR A 78 19.10 2.32 -9.59
C THR A 78 20.44 2.78 -10.18
N ALA A 79 20.46 2.99 -11.49
CA ALA A 79 21.60 3.60 -12.17
C ALA A 79 21.12 4.27 -13.47
N LEU A 80 21.70 5.41 -13.83
CA LEU A 80 21.29 6.18 -15.02
C LEU A 80 21.39 5.38 -16.35
N ASN A 81 22.18 4.30 -16.39
CA ASN A 81 22.34 3.42 -17.54
C ASN A 81 21.66 2.05 -17.39
N SER A 82 20.86 1.84 -16.35
CA SER A 82 20.13 0.59 -16.13
C SER A 82 18.89 0.51 -17.01
N THR A 83 18.60 -0.68 -17.55
CA THR A 83 17.34 -0.92 -18.28
C THR A 83 16.12 -0.80 -17.37
N GLN A 84 16.31 -0.92 -16.05
CA GLN A 84 15.29 -0.68 -15.04
C GLN A 84 14.86 0.79 -15.00
N THR A 85 15.81 1.71 -15.12
CA THR A 85 15.57 3.16 -15.20
C THR A 85 14.69 3.50 -16.41
N SER A 86 14.92 2.86 -17.56
CA SER A 86 14.05 3.03 -18.72
C SER A 86 12.61 2.55 -18.48
N GLY A 87 12.43 1.49 -17.69
CA GLY A 87 11.10 1.01 -17.30
C GLY A 87 10.36 2.01 -16.40
N VAL A 88 11.04 2.51 -15.36
CA VAL A 88 10.50 3.52 -14.44
C VAL A 88 10.11 4.79 -15.20
N ALA A 89 11.01 5.32 -16.04
CA ALA A 89 10.74 6.51 -16.84
C ALA A 89 9.56 6.33 -17.80
N MET A 90 9.39 5.13 -18.39
CA MET A 90 8.23 4.87 -19.25
C MET A 90 6.92 4.80 -18.47
N MET A 91 6.91 4.16 -17.31
CA MET A 91 5.74 4.18 -16.41
C MET A 91 5.41 5.62 -16.00
N GLY A 92 6.43 6.40 -15.59
CA GLY A 92 6.27 7.79 -15.20
C GLY A 92 5.74 8.68 -16.32
N ALA A 93 6.26 8.54 -17.54
CA ALA A 93 5.77 9.27 -18.70
C ALA A 93 4.28 8.98 -19.00
N GLU A 94 3.87 7.72 -18.94
CA GLU A 94 2.48 7.31 -19.19
C GLU A 94 1.53 7.82 -18.10
N VAL A 95 1.97 7.78 -16.83
CA VAL A 95 1.25 8.35 -15.69
C VAL A 95 1.13 9.88 -15.82
N ALA A 96 2.23 10.57 -16.10
CA ALA A 96 2.27 12.01 -16.29
C ALA A 96 1.35 12.45 -17.44
N TYR A 97 1.35 11.71 -18.54
CA TYR A 97 0.43 11.95 -19.67
C TYR A 97 -1.04 11.80 -19.25
N ALA A 98 -1.39 10.73 -18.50
CA ALA A 98 -2.76 10.55 -18.00
C ALA A 98 -3.22 11.72 -17.13
N LEU A 99 -2.34 12.25 -16.27
CA LEU A 99 -2.63 13.38 -15.40
C LEU A 99 -2.76 14.69 -16.19
N ALA A 100 -1.79 14.99 -17.05
CA ALA A 100 -1.74 16.20 -17.85
C ALA A 100 -2.94 16.30 -18.82
N SER A 101 -3.32 15.19 -19.46
CA SER A 101 -4.51 15.12 -20.32
C SER A 101 -5.83 15.34 -19.56
N ARG A 102 -5.80 15.32 -18.22
CA ARG A 102 -6.91 15.65 -17.32
C ARG A 102 -6.75 17.01 -16.64
N GLY A 103 -5.84 17.85 -17.14
CA GLY A 103 -5.66 19.24 -16.68
C GLY A 103 -4.89 19.38 -15.37
N LYS A 104 -4.19 18.33 -14.92
CA LYS A 104 -3.31 18.43 -13.76
C LYS A 104 -1.98 19.08 -14.15
N MET A 105 -1.41 19.89 -13.26
CA MET A 105 -0.02 20.32 -13.35
C MET A 105 0.87 19.21 -12.77
N VAL A 106 1.83 18.71 -13.55
CA VAL A 106 2.63 17.53 -13.18
C VAL A 106 4.09 17.94 -13.04
N TYR A 107 4.68 17.60 -11.91
CA TYR A 107 6.12 17.71 -11.66
C TYR A 107 6.69 16.30 -11.47
N VAL A 108 7.73 16.00 -12.22
CA VAL A 108 8.44 14.72 -12.12
C VAL A 108 9.84 15.01 -11.60
N TYR A 109 10.27 14.27 -10.60
CA TYR A 109 11.64 14.29 -10.11
C TYR A 109 12.11 12.87 -9.83
N GLU A 110 13.42 12.70 -9.83
CA GLU A 110 14.05 11.39 -9.70
C GLU A 110 14.88 11.33 -8.42
N ILE A 111 14.87 10.19 -7.76
CA ILE A 111 15.78 9.81 -6.68
C ILE A 111 16.63 8.66 -7.19
N VAL A 112 17.93 8.89 -7.30
CA VAL A 112 18.91 7.86 -7.67
C VAL A 112 19.37 7.09 -6.43
N ASP A 113 19.96 5.91 -6.62
CA ASP A 113 20.40 5.00 -5.53
C ASP A 113 21.28 5.64 -4.45
N ASP A 114 22.06 6.67 -4.78
CA ASP A 114 22.89 7.39 -3.80
C ASP A 114 22.11 8.42 -2.96
N GLY A 115 20.79 8.52 -3.19
CA GLY A 115 19.88 9.45 -2.54
C GLY A 115 19.86 10.85 -3.16
N SER A 116 20.66 11.11 -4.20
CA SER A 116 20.61 12.38 -4.92
C SER A 116 19.27 12.55 -5.60
N LYS A 117 18.79 13.80 -5.61
CA LYS A 117 17.52 14.15 -6.25
C LYS A 117 17.76 14.97 -7.51
N ILE A 118 17.24 14.50 -8.64
CA ILE A 118 17.36 15.16 -9.94
C ILE A 118 16.02 15.81 -10.28
N GLY A 119 16.06 17.04 -10.80
CA GLY A 119 14.85 17.80 -11.12
C GLY A 119 14.17 18.43 -9.90
N CYS A 120 14.89 18.51 -8.78
CA CYS A 120 14.46 19.18 -7.56
C CYS A 120 15.01 20.60 -7.46
N ASP A 121 14.14 21.59 -7.54
CA ASP A 121 14.52 22.98 -7.25
C ASP A 121 13.40 23.70 -6.46
N GLU A 122 13.79 24.63 -5.59
CA GLU A 122 12.85 25.35 -4.71
C GLU A 122 11.87 26.27 -5.46
N ASN A 123 12.15 26.57 -6.73
CA ASN A 123 11.39 27.52 -7.55
C ASN A 123 10.35 26.83 -8.45
N THR A 124 10.48 25.52 -8.70
CA THR A 124 9.69 24.78 -9.67
C THR A 124 9.19 23.43 -9.15
N SER A 125 9.87 22.77 -8.21
CA SER A 125 9.48 21.44 -7.73
C SER A 125 9.80 21.22 -6.24
N PHE A 126 8.78 21.30 -5.39
CA PHE A 126 8.89 20.82 -4.01
C PHE A 126 9.02 19.28 -4.00
N CYS A 127 10.25 18.78 -3.87
CA CYS A 127 10.56 17.34 -3.77
C CYS A 127 10.30 16.75 -2.38
N SER A 128 9.05 16.92 -1.95
CA SER A 128 8.49 16.39 -0.71
C SER A 128 7.08 15.91 -1.00
N ASN A 129 6.55 15.00 -0.19
CA ASN A 129 5.15 14.55 -0.21
C ASN A 129 4.60 14.14 -1.59
N PRO A 130 5.30 13.32 -2.40
CA PRO A 130 4.81 12.93 -3.71
C PRO A 130 3.49 12.17 -3.60
N GLN A 131 2.56 12.45 -4.52
CA GLN A 131 1.32 11.69 -4.62
C GLN A 131 1.53 10.36 -5.33
N ILE A 132 2.55 10.27 -6.19
CA ILE A 132 2.90 9.06 -6.93
C ILE A 132 4.38 8.76 -6.75
N VAL A 133 4.70 7.53 -6.38
CA VAL A 133 6.07 7.00 -6.31
C VAL A 133 6.17 5.82 -7.28
N ILE A 134 7.20 5.80 -8.11
CA ILE A 134 7.45 4.74 -9.09
C ILE A 134 8.83 4.16 -8.82
N SER A 135 8.92 2.88 -8.49
CA SER A 135 10.17 2.22 -8.15
C SER A 135 10.38 0.95 -8.96
N GLY A 136 11.59 0.79 -9.50
CA GLY A 136 12.00 -0.41 -10.22
C GLY A 136 12.07 -1.68 -9.35
N SER A 137 11.81 -1.59 -8.06
CA SER A 137 11.88 -2.72 -7.11
C SER A 137 10.53 -2.96 -6.45
N GLY A 138 10.34 -4.14 -5.85
CA GLY A 138 9.18 -4.44 -5.02
C GLY A 138 8.29 -5.56 -5.58
N CYS A 139 6.98 -5.35 -5.52
CA CYS A 139 5.95 -6.41 -5.60
C CYS A 139 5.38 -6.72 -7.00
N ASP A 140 5.79 -6.01 -8.06
CA ASP A 140 5.07 -5.98 -9.35
C ASP A 140 3.58 -5.62 -9.15
N CYS A 141 3.33 -4.52 -8.46
CA CYS A 141 1.99 -4.10 -8.06
C CYS A 141 1.82 -2.57 -7.99
N LEU A 142 0.56 -2.13 -8.02
CA LEU A 142 0.13 -0.77 -7.73
C LEU A 142 -0.51 -0.74 -6.35
N LYS A 143 0.04 0.02 -5.41
CA LYS A 143 -0.51 0.21 -4.07
C LYS A 143 -1.20 1.58 -3.98
N VAL A 144 -2.31 1.63 -3.25
CA VAL A 144 -3.05 2.86 -2.97
C VAL A 144 -3.25 2.95 -1.46
N ASP A 145 -2.41 3.77 -0.82
CA ASP A 145 -2.46 4.01 0.63
C ASP A 145 -1.86 5.38 0.96
N GLY A 146 -2.71 6.41 1.08
CA GLY A 146 -2.30 7.81 1.25
C GLY A 146 -1.57 8.44 0.04
N ARG A 147 -0.93 7.62 -0.79
CA ARG A 147 -0.31 7.90 -2.08
C ARG A 147 -0.45 6.69 -3.00
N ILE A 148 -0.06 6.84 -4.26
CA ILE A 148 0.00 5.74 -5.23
C ILE A 148 1.46 5.30 -5.34
N GLU A 149 1.73 4.03 -5.08
CA GLU A 149 3.07 3.44 -5.26
C GLU A 149 3.00 2.41 -6.39
N ILE A 150 3.87 2.53 -7.38
CA ILE A 150 3.98 1.60 -8.50
C ILE A 150 5.35 0.95 -8.39
N GLU A 151 5.36 -0.33 -8.09
CA GLU A 151 6.57 -1.08 -7.77
C GLU A 151 6.70 -2.27 -8.71
N GLY A 152 7.87 -2.46 -9.29
CA GLY A 152 8.14 -3.66 -10.07
C GLY A 152 9.32 -3.58 -11.01
N GLY A 153 9.71 -4.75 -11.52
CA GLY A 153 10.82 -4.88 -12.45
C GLY A 153 10.57 -4.21 -13.80
N GLN A 154 11.62 -4.09 -14.62
CA GLN A 154 11.52 -3.47 -15.96
C GLN A 154 10.36 -4.04 -16.80
N ALA A 155 10.25 -5.37 -16.87
CA ALA A 155 9.20 -6.02 -17.68
C ALA A 155 7.80 -5.67 -17.18
N PHE A 156 7.59 -5.61 -15.86
CA PHE A 156 6.34 -5.18 -15.26
C PHE A 156 6.01 -3.75 -15.66
N MET A 157 6.96 -2.82 -15.48
CA MET A 157 6.78 -1.41 -15.83
C MET A 157 6.42 -1.23 -17.30
N VAL A 158 7.13 -1.93 -18.18
CA VAL A 158 6.93 -1.85 -19.62
C VAL A 158 5.57 -2.39 -20.03
N ASN A 159 5.19 -3.56 -19.52
CA ASN A 159 3.97 -4.25 -19.94
C ASN A 159 2.70 -3.62 -19.34
N ASN A 160 2.81 -2.92 -18.20
CA ASN A 160 1.65 -2.40 -17.47
C ASN A 160 1.50 -0.88 -17.54
N SER A 161 2.47 -0.12 -18.08
CA SER A 161 2.41 1.35 -18.11
C SER A 161 1.13 1.90 -18.75
N VAL A 162 0.71 1.32 -19.88
CA VAL A 162 -0.52 1.71 -20.57
C VAL A 162 -1.78 1.36 -19.77
N ILE A 163 -1.77 0.23 -19.04
CA ILE A 163 -2.87 -0.19 -18.17
C ILE A 163 -3.00 0.80 -17.01
N VAL A 164 -1.88 1.15 -16.37
CA VAL A 164 -1.83 2.15 -15.29
C VAL A 164 -2.30 3.52 -15.79
N ARG A 165 -1.86 3.98 -16.97
CA ARG A 165 -2.40 5.20 -17.61
C ARG A 165 -3.91 5.15 -17.71
N GLY A 166 -4.45 4.06 -18.25
CA GLY A 166 -5.90 3.87 -18.41
C GLY A 166 -6.64 3.93 -17.08
N LEU A 167 -6.09 3.28 -16.06
CA LEU A 167 -6.64 3.26 -14.70
C LEU A 167 -6.66 4.65 -14.06
N ILE A 168 -5.57 5.42 -14.14
CA ILE A 168 -5.52 6.81 -13.66
C ILE A 168 -6.50 7.68 -14.45
N GLY A 169 -6.51 7.55 -15.78
CA GLY A 169 -7.41 8.27 -16.66
C GLY A 169 -8.87 8.02 -16.30
N MET A 170 -9.28 6.77 -16.08
CA MET A 170 -10.63 6.37 -15.67
C MET A 170 -10.99 6.80 -14.24
N ALA A 171 -10.02 6.79 -13.32
CA ALA A 171 -10.24 7.30 -11.97
C ALA A 171 -10.54 8.80 -11.99
N LEU A 172 -9.87 9.57 -12.84
CA LEU A 172 -10.11 11.01 -12.99
C LEU A 172 -11.27 11.35 -13.93
N SER A 173 -11.84 10.36 -14.62
CA SER A 173 -13.06 10.53 -15.42
C SER A 173 -14.26 10.45 -14.47
N GLY A 174 -14.83 11.61 -14.16
CA GLY A 174 -16.12 11.77 -13.49
C GLY A 174 -17.25 11.78 -14.50
#